data_AF-A0A2V8GN58-F1
#
_entry.id   AF-A0A2V8GN58-F1
#
_cell.length_a   1.000
_cell.length_b   1.000
_cell.length_c   1.000
_cell.angle_alpha   90.00
_cell.angle_beta   90.00
_cell.angle_gamma   90.00
#
_symmetry.space_group_name_H-M   'P 1'
#
loop_
_entity.id
_entity.type
_entity.pdbx_description
1 polymer ?
#
loop_
_entity_poly.entity_id
_entity_poly.type
_entity_poly.pdbx_seq_one_letter_code
_entity_poly.pdbx_strand_id
1 'polypeptide(L)'
;MAVFSMTPRSATLRIPLLAALSVTIYFFVLNSTGRITVSEGRGWDGAAYVDMLRYGLVDHASNERLRPLVVAFDRPLYWLSDRSIPGAIDAFASMNVLYMAWLSVAVLLLASAYRASLAAQLFLAINLPLCVATSKFFAYYPTLVDLGAYAVIMTAMYAVAVARKPVLSGVLAVLAAVSREFGLMVAIFGIHRETRLTRQPLRALAIYAPAVIASFGLRYFVSRLPGFGVLKPSDFRDNLQFWSDQTFIAFFFYFCLTVFGGISILIAARPAQCVRFLRREPEWLTYVAPIVGMAAVGSYDQWRYLAYALPFVVVLLAACDAEWTMANRVWSFLIATVATLVTQRPFEQIAESTYFS
;
A
#
# COMPACT_ATOMS: atom_id res chain seq x y z
N MET A 1 5.09 38.14 8.20
CA MET A 1 5.05 36.68 8.01
C MET A 1 5.38 36.39 6.56
N ALA A 2 6.59 35.91 6.27
CA ALA A 2 7.02 35.60 4.91
C ALA A 2 6.25 34.39 4.41
N VAL A 3 5.34 34.61 3.47
CA VAL A 3 4.74 33.56 2.65
C VAL A 3 5.88 33.04 1.76
N PHE A 4 6.47 31.91 2.13
CA PHE A 4 7.30 31.16 1.18
C PHE A 4 6.38 30.65 0.07
N SER A 5 6.17 31.50 -0.94
CA SER A 5 5.66 31.05 -2.23
C SER A 5 6.73 30.14 -2.83
N MET A 6 6.57 28.83 -2.66
CA MET A 6 7.42 27.86 -3.33
C MET A 6 7.28 28.07 -4.84
N THR A 7 8.38 28.46 -5.49
CA THR A 7 8.43 28.52 -6.95
C THR A 7 8.33 27.09 -7.51
N PRO A 8 7.55 26.87 -8.59
CA PRO A 8 7.28 25.54 -9.13
C PRO A 8 8.53 24.71 -9.48
N ARG A 9 9.69 25.35 -9.73
CA ARG A 9 10.98 24.70 -10.03
C ARG A 9 11.59 23.93 -8.85
N SER A 10 11.33 24.34 -7.61
CA SER A 10 11.91 23.69 -6.41
C SER A 10 11.26 22.35 -6.07
N ALA A 11 9.97 22.19 -6.39
CA ALA A 11 9.24 20.95 -6.18
C ALA A 11 9.65 19.85 -7.17
N THR A 12 10.07 20.23 -8.38
CA THR A 12 10.38 19.31 -9.49
C THR A 12 11.64 18.48 -9.23
N LEU A 13 12.65 19.03 -8.55
CA LEU A 13 13.88 18.29 -8.20
C LEU A 13 13.78 17.59 -6.84
N ARG A 14 12.98 18.13 -5.90
CA ARG A 14 12.89 17.59 -4.54
C ARG A 14 12.31 16.18 -4.51
N ILE A 15 11.17 15.94 -5.17
CA ILE A 15 10.48 14.65 -5.08
C ILE A 15 11.34 13.51 -5.62
N PRO A 16 11.98 13.65 -6.81
CA PRO A 16 12.92 12.64 -7.29
C PRO A 16 14.07 12.35 -6.32
N LEU A 17 14.65 13.38 -5.69
CA LEU A 17 15.75 13.20 -4.72
C LEU A 17 15.30 12.45 -3.47
N LEU A 18 14.13 12.80 -2.91
CA LEU A 18 13.58 12.09 -1.76
C LEU A 18 13.17 10.66 -2.10
N ALA A 19 12.62 10.42 -3.31
CA ALA A 19 12.33 9.07 -3.78
C ALA A 19 13.61 8.26 -3.96
N ALA A 20 14.67 8.85 -4.51
CA ALA A 20 15.99 8.22 -4.61
C ALA A 20 16.55 7.85 -3.23
N LEU A 21 16.40 8.72 -2.22
CA LEU A 21 16.74 8.40 -0.83
C LEU A 21 15.96 7.17 -0.34
N SER A 22 14.64 7.10 -0.56
CA SER A 22 13.85 5.93 -0.17
C SER A 22 14.34 4.65 -0.83
N VAL A 23 14.64 4.71 -2.14
CA VAL A 23 15.15 3.59 -2.91
C VAL A 23 16.51 3.15 -2.40
N THR A 24 17.41 4.08 -2.06
CA THR A 24 18.71 3.78 -1.45
C THR A 24 18.54 3.05 -0.12
N ILE A 25 17.64 3.50 0.75
CA ILE A 25 17.34 2.81 2.01
C ILE A 25 16.76 1.42 1.73
N TYR A 26 15.84 1.29 0.77
CA TYR A 26 15.29 0.00 0.35
C TYR A 26 16.38 -0.95 -0.14
N PHE A 27 17.38 -0.46 -0.90
CA PHE A 27 18.54 -1.27 -1.30
C PHE A 27 19.33 -1.78 -0.09
N PHE A 28 19.54 -0.96 0.94
CA PHE A 28 20.18 -1.44 2.18
C PHE A 28 19.35 -2.52 2.88
N VAL A 29 18.02 -2.38 2.91
CA VAL A 29 17.11 -3.39 3.46
C VAL A 29 17.16 -4.69 2.62
N LEU A 30 17.12 -4.57 1.30
CA LEU A 30 17.22 -5.68 0.35
C LEU A 30 18.48 -6.51 0.55
N ASN A 31 19.62 -5.85 0.79
CA ASN A 31 20.90 -6.52 0.98
C ASN A 31 21.12 -7.07 2.40
N SER A 32 20.29 -6.69 3.38
CA SER A 32 20.45 -7.13 4.78
C SER A 32 19.45 -8.19 5.22
N THR A 33 18.27 -8.25 4.60
CA THR A 33 17.12 -9.04 5.09
C THR A 33 17.23 -10.54 4.82
N GLY A 34 18.01 -10.95 3.81
CA GLY A 34 18.01 -12.33 3.29
C GLY A 34 16.83 -12.57 2.34
N ARG A 35 16.65 -13.82 1.88
CA ARG A 35 15.53 -14.24 1.02
C ARG A 35 14.81 -15.43 1.64
N ILE A 36 13.50 -15.51 1.42
CA ILE A 36 12.71 -16.68 1.74
C ILE A 36 13.26 -17.92 1.01
N THR A 37 13.23 -19.08 1.66
CA THR A 37 13.71 -20.36 1.07
C THR A 37 12.57 -21.29 0.67
N VAL A 38 11.36 -21.05 1.17
CA VAL A 38 10.13 -21.77 0.84
C VAL A 38 9.91 -21.82 -0.68
N SER A 39 9.56 -23.01 -1.19
CA SER A 39 9.33 -23.26 -2.61
C SER A 39 10.49 -22.82 -3.52
N GLU A 40 11.73 -23.03 -3.09
CA GLU A 40 12.96 -22.62 -3.80
C GLU A 40 13.05 -21.08 -3.96
N GLY A 41 12.58 -20.35 -2.95
CA GLY A 41 12.57 -18.88 -2.92
C GLY A 41 11.39 -18.23 -3.64
N ARG A 42 10.44 -19.03 -4.14
CA ARG A 42 9.16 -18.52 -4.67
C ARG A 42 8.16 -18.17 -3.58
N GLY A 43 8.33 -18.69 -2.36
CA GLY A 43 7.40 -18.59 -1.23
C GLY A 43 6.05 -19.30 -1.44
N TRP A 44 5.08 -19.01 -0.57
CA TRP A 44 3.70 -19.50 -0.62
C TRP A 44 2.90 -18.93 -1.82
N ASP A 45 2.32 -17.72 -1.73
CA ASP A 45 1.54 -17.07 -2.80
C ASP A 45 2.37 -16.83 -4.08
N GLY A 46 3.64 -16.51 -3.91
CA GLY A 46 4.58 -16.15 -4.96
C GLY A 46 4.87 -17.26 -5.96
N ALA A 47 4.70 -18.54 -5.60
CA ALA A 47 4.78 -19.64 -6.56
C ALA A 47 3.71 -19.48 -7.65
N ALA A 48 2.49 -19.14 -7.26
CA ALA A 48 1.39 -18.89 -8.18
C ALA A 48 1.61 -17.65 -9.05
N TYR A 49 2.19 -16.57 -8.52
CA TYR A 49 2.51 -15.39 -9.34
C TYR A 49 3.62 -15.68 -10.36
N VAL A 50 4.62 -16.48 -9.98
CA VAL A 50 5.64 -16.97 -10.92
C VAL A 50 4.99 -17.81 -12.02
N ASP A 51 4.08 -18.71 -11.68
CA ASP A 51 3.37 -19.51 -12.69
C ASP A 51 2.49 -18.63 -13.59
N MET A 52 1.80 -17.62 -13.03
CA MET A 52 1.03 -16.64 -13.81
C MET A 52 1.91 -15.81 -14.76
N LEU A 53 3.15 -15.53 -14.37
CA LEU A 53 4.14 -14.83 -15.20
C LEU A 53 4.58 -15.71 -16.38
N ARG A 54 4.79 -17.00 -16.13
CA ARG A 54 5.33 -17.99 -17.08
C ARG A 54 4.27 -18.54 -18.05
N TYR A 55 3.11 -18.89 -17.52
CA TYR A 55 2.07 -19.64 -18.22
C TYR A 55 0.78 -18.83 -18.44
N GLY A 56 0.71 -17.62 -17.87
CA GLY A 56 -0.49 -16.79 -17.94
C GLY A 56 -1.53 -17.16 -16.87
N LEU A 57 -2.74 -16.61 -16.99
CA LEU A 57 -3.79 -16.72 -15.96
C LEU A 57 -4.41 -18.13 -15.82
N VAL A 58 -3.88 -19.14 -16.53
CA VAL A 58 -4.56 -20.42 -16.74
C VAL A 58 -4.24 -21.44 -15.64
N ASP A 59 -3.11 -21.33 -14.93
CA ASP A 59 -2.66 -22.39 -14.01
C ASP A 59 -2.91 -22.13 -12.50
N HIS A 60 -3.24 -23.23 -11.82
CA HIS A 60 -3.35 -23.63 -10.40
C HIS A 60 -3.57 -22.65 -9.21
N ALA A 61 -3.86 -21.37 -9.40
CA ALA A 61 -4.03 -20.44 -8.26
C ALA A 61 -5.34 -19.65 -8.30
N SER A 62 -6.16 -19.72 -7.26
CA SER A 62 -7.52 -19.16 -7.30
C SER A 62 -7.61 -17.69 -6.97
N ASN A 63 -7.00 -17.25 -5.87
CA ASN A 63 -7.10 -15.87 -5.41
C ASN A 63 -6.08 -14.95 -6.10
N GLU A 64 -4.93 -15.49 -6.50
CA GLU A 64 -3.84 -14.78 -7.17
C GLU A 64 -4.27 -14.29 -8.56
N ARG A 65 -5.16 -15.03 -9.24
CA ARG A 65 -5.77 -14.63 -10.51
C ARG A 65 -6.61 -13.36 -10.42
N LEU A 66 -7.06 -12.96 -9.23
CA LEU A 66 -7.74 -11.69 -9.01
C LEU A 66 -6.78 -10.48 -9.00
N ARG A 67 -5.47 -10.73 -9.11
CA ARG A 67 -4.40 -9.73 -8.98
C ARG A 67 -3.49 -9.67 -10.21
N PRO A 68 -4.03 -9.62 -11.45
CA PRO A 68 -3.27 -9.82 -12.68
C PRO A 68 -2.32 -8.67 -13.03
N LEU A 69 -2.60 -7.45 -12.56
CA LEU A 69 -1.96 -6.26 -13.12
C LEU A 69 -0.45 -6.22 -12.87
N VAL A 70 -0.02 -6.47 -11.63
CA VAL A 70 1.40 -6.36 -11.26
C VAL A 70 2.20 -7.44 -11.96
N VAL A 71 1.67 -8.67 -12.04
CA VAL A 71 2.28 -9.74 -12.84
C VAL A 71 2.41 -9.33 -14.31
N ALA A 72 1.42 -8.63 -14.87
CA ALA A 72 1.50 -8.12 -16.24
C ALA A 72 2.59 -7.03 -16.41
N PHE A 73 2.80 -6.18 -15.41
CA PHE A 73 3.88 -5.19 -15.41
C PHE A 73 5.28 -5.81 -15.26
N ASP A 74 5.39 -6.98 -14.63
CA ASP A 74 6.66 -7.68 -14.45
C ASP A 74 7.06 -8.50 -15.68
N ARG A 75 6.11 -8.79 -16.58
CA ARG A 75 6.36 -9.55 -17.81
C ARG A 75 7.51 -8.99 -18.64
N PRO A 76 7.57 -7.71 -19.03
CA PRO A 76 8.65 -7.21 -19.88
C PRO A 76 10.04 -7.59 -19.36
N LEU A 77 10.27 -7.50 -18.05
CA LEU A 77 11.56 -7.84 -17.46
C LEU A 77 11.83 -9.35 -17.45
N TYR A 78 10.80 -10.16 -17.17
CA TYR A 78 10.90 -11.62 -17.30
C TYR A 78 11.16 -12.09 -18.74
N TRP A 79 10.59 -11.41 -19.73
CA TRP A 79 10.82 -11.74 -21.15
C TRP A 79 12.25 -11.43 -21.60
N LEU A 80 12.92 -10.50 -20.91
CA LEU A 80 14.34 -10.15 -21.08
C LEU A 80 15.28 -11.03 -20.23
N SER A 81 14.77 -11.80 -19.28
CA SER A 81 15.57 -12.77 -18.52
C SER A 81 15.68 -14.10 -19.26
N ASP A 82 16.39 -15.06 -18.65
CA ASP A 82 16.56 -16.43 -19.18
C ASP A 82 15.26 -17.27 -19.16
N ARG A 83 14.15 -16.69 -18.69
CA ARG A 83 12.82 -17.33 -18.57
C ARG A 83 12.81 -18.57 -17.67
N SER A 84 13.81 -18.69 -16.80
CA SER A 84 13.87 -19.72 -15.77
C SER A 84 13.06 -19.29 -14.54
N ILE A 85 12.92 -20.19 -13.56
CA ILE A 85 12.34 -19.84 -12.25
C ILE A 85 13.22 -18.79 -11.54
N PRO A 86 14.55 -18.96 -11.45
CA PRO A 86 15.44 -17.90 -10.97
C PRO A 86 15.24 -16.55 -11.70
N GLY A 87 15.16 -16.59 -13.03
CA GLY A 87 14.94 -15.39 -13.84
C GLY A 87 13.58 -14.71 -13.59
N ALA A 88 12.55 -15.46 -13.18
CA ALA A 88 11.27 -14.89 -12.75
C ALA A 88 11.40 -14.21 -11.38
N ILE A 89 12.06 -14.85 -10.41
CA ILE A 89 12.29 -14.28 -9.07
C ILE A 89 13.10 -12.98 -9.18
N ASP A 90 14.14 -12.95 -10.01
CA ASP A 90 14.96 -11.75 -10.19
C ASP A 90 14.21 -10.64 -10.94
N ALA A 91 13.29 -10.98 -11.86
CA ALA A 91 12.40 -10.00 -12.47
C ALA A 91 11.49 -9.33 -11.42
N PHE A 92 10.83 -10.11 -10.57
CA PHE A 92 10.04 -9.57 -9.45
C PHE A 92 10.90 -8.71 -8.50
N ALA A 93 12.07 -9.19 -8.10
CA ALA A 93 12.97 -8.46 -7.19
C ALA A 93 13.40 -7.10 -7.77
N SER A 94 13.72 -7.07 -9.06
CA SER A 94 14.10 -5.85 -9.77
C SER A 94 12.92 -4.89 -9.92
N MET A 95 11.74 -5.42 -10.24
CA MET A 95 10.51 -4.64 -10.32
C MET A 95 10.13 -4.05 -8.96
N ASN A 96 10.38 -4.75 -7.84
CA ASN A 96 10.15 -4.20 -6.50
C ASN A 96 10.98 -2.94 -6.21
N VAL A 97 12.20 -2.83 -6.75
CA VAL A 97 12.98 -1.58 -6.67
C VAL A 97 12.27 -0.45 -7.43
N LEU A 98 11.77 -0.73 -8.64
CA LEU A 98 11.02 0.24 -9.44
C LEU A 98 9.69 0.61 -8.78
N TYR A 99 9.00 -0.35 -8.17
CA TYR A 99 7.76 -0.13 -7.42
C TYR A 99 8.01 0.68 -6.15
N MET A 100 9.11 0.48 -5.45
CA MET A 100 9.50 1.34 -4.33
C MET A 100 9.72 2.78 -4.80
N ALA A 101 10.44 2.98 -5.92
CA ALA A 101 10.63 4.31 -6.50
C ALA A 101 9.28 4.97 -6.86
N TRP A 102 8.42 4.24 -7.55
CA TRP A 102 7.09 4.70 -7.94
C TRP A 102 6.23 5.03 -6.71
N LEU A 103 6.16 4.12 -5.74
CA LEU A 103 5.41 4.31 -4.50
C LEU A 103 5.90 5.56 -3.75
N SER A 104 7.21 5.72 -3.58
CA SER A 104 7.79 6.91 -2.92
C SER A 104 7.42 8.20 -3.64
N VAL A 105 7.48 8.25 -4.97
CA VAL A 105 7.04 9.42 -5.73
C VAL A 105 5.56 9.70 -5.49
N ALA A 106 4.70 8.67 -5.55
CA ALA A 106 3.26 8.82 -5.36
C ALA A 106 2.90 9.28 -3.94
N VAL A 107 3.56 8.71 -2.91
CA VAL A 107 3.45 9.12 -1.49
C VAL A 107 3.82 10.60 -1.34
N LEU A 108 4.96 11.02 -1.88
CA LEU A 108 5.46 12.39 -1.76
C LEU A 108 4.58 13.39 -2.52
N LEU A 109 4.05 13.01 -3.69
CA LEU A 109 3.08 13.82 -4.43
C LEU A 109 1.79 14.02 -3.63
N LEU A 110 1.25 12.96 -3.05
CA LEU A 110 0.05 13.04 -2.20
C LEU A 110 0.32 13.88 -0.94
N ALA A 111 1.42 13.63 -0.23
CA ALA A 111 1.82 14.39 0.94
C ALA A 111 1.97 15.89 0.62
N SER A 112 2.66 16.22 -0.48
CA SER A 112 2.86 17.60 -0.91
C SER A 112 1.54 18.27 -1.31
N ALA A 113 0.61 17.54 -1.94
CA ALA A 113 -0.72 18.05 -2.28
C ALA A 113 -1.56 18.38 -1.04
N TYR A 114 -1.39 17.59 0.03
CA TYR A 114 -1.97 17.85 1.35
C TYR A 114 -1.11 18.79 2.20
N ARG A 115 -0.17 19.52 1.58
CA ARG A 115 0.66 20.56 2.21
C ARG A 115 1.57 20.08 3.34
N ALA A 116 1.97 18.80 3.32
CA ALA A 116 2.98 18.29 4.24
C ALA A 116 4.28 19.09 4.11
N SER A 117 4.88 19.45 5.24
CA SER A 117 6.17 20.15 5.26
C SER A 117 7.29 19.32 4.65
N LEU A 118 8.41 19.96 4.32
CA LEU A 118 9.62 19.26 3.85
C LEU A 118 10.08 18.19 4.85
N ALA A 119 10.02 18.49 6.15
CA ALA A 119 10.42 17.55 7.18
C ALA A 119 9.50 16.33 7.23
N ALA A 120 8.19 16.51 7.02
CA ALA A 120 7.25 15.38 6.93
C ALA A 120 7.49 14.55 5.66
N GLN A 121 7.78 15.19 4.53
CA GLN A 121 8.15 14.49 3.29
C GLN A 121 9.46 13.69 3.45
N LEU A 122 10.47 14.28 4.08
CA LEU A 122 11.73 13.58 4.40
C LEU A 122 11.49 12.42 5.37
N PHE A 123 10.68 12.63 6.41
CA PHE A 123 10.31 11.60 7.37
C PHE A 123 9.60 10.42 6.71
N LEU A 124 8.65 10.67 5.80
CA LEU A 124 7.99 9.65 4.98
C LEU A 124 9.00 8.91 4.08
N ALA A 125 9.87 9.65 3.39
CA ALA A 125 10.87 9.08 2.51
C ALA A 125 11.86 8.14 3.24
N ILE A 126 12.16 8.43 4.50
CA ILE A 126 13.03 7.61 5.35
C ILE A 126 12.27 6.42 5.95
N ASN A 127 11.07 6.64 6.51
CA ASN A 127 10.40 5.61 7.31
C ASN A 127 9.67 4.57 6.48
N LEU A 128 9.12 4.95 5.32
CA LEU A 128 8.43 4.02 4.43
C LEU A 128 9.30 2.81 4.03
N PRO A 129 10.56 2.99 3.57
CA PRO A 129 11.43 1.86 3.25
C PRO A 129 11.97 1.12 4.49
N LEU A 130 11.74 1.62 5.72
CA LEU A 130 12.14 0.95 6.96
C LEU A 130 11.03 0.10 7.58
N CYS A 131 9.79 0.21 7.09
CA CYS A 131 8.68 -0.56 7.63
C CYS A 131 8.63 -1.96 7.00
N VAL A 132 8.22 -2.95 7.80
CA VAL A 132 8.10 -4.33 7.33
C VAL A 132 7.06 -4.42 6.21
N ALA A 133 5.89 -3.82 6.44
CA ALA A 133 4.73 -3.96 5.59
C ALA A 133 4.83 -3.30 4.21
N THR A 134 5.71 -2.31 4.07
CA THR A 134 5.89 -1.53 2.83
C THR A 134 7.25 -1.75 2.17
N SER A 135 8.14 -2.55 2.77
CA SER A 135 9.52 -2.69 2.30
C SER A 135 10.13 -4.05 2.63
N LYS A 136 10.46 -4.30 3.91
CA LYS A 136 11.26 -5.47 4.31
C LYS A 136 10.69 -6.78 3.80
N PHE A 137 9.36 -6.90 3.82
CA PHE A 137 8.69 -8.10 3.34
C PHE A 137 8.92 -8.36 1.84
N PHE A 138 8.98 -7.33 1.01
CA PHE A 138 9.22 -7.45 -0.44
C PHE A 138 10.69 -7.64 -0.78
N ALA A 139 11.58 -7.22 0.12
CA ALA A 139 13.00 -7.57 0.05
C ALA A 139 13.21 -9.07 0.35
N TYR A 140 12.57 -9.56 1.41
CA TYR A 140 12.63 -10.96 1.82
C TYR A 140 11.89 -11.90 0.87
N TYR A 141 10.70 -11.48 0.44
CA TYR A 141 9.74 -12.26 -0.32
C TYR A 141 9.42 -11.53 -1.64
N PRO A 142 10.32 -11.61 -2.64
CA PRO A 142 10.29 -10.74 -3.81
C PRO A 142 9.11 -10.99 -4.76
N THR A 143 8.62 -12.21 -4.87
CA THR A 143 7.57 -12.60 -5.83
C THR A 143 6.16 -12.13 -5.45
N LEU A 144 6.02 -11.34 -4.38
CA LEU A 144 4.75 -10.74 -4.00
C LEU A 144 4.41 -9.50 -4.81
N VAL A 145 3.14 -9.38 -5.16
CA VAL A 145 2.62 -8.30 -5.99
C VAL A 145 2.23 -7.03 -5.20
N ASP A 146 2.19 -7.09 -3.87
CA ASP A 146 1.56 -6.04 -3.06
C ASP A 146 2.28 -4.68 -3.16
N LEU A 147 3.62 -4.64 -3.29
CA LEU A 147 4.36 -3.37 -3.43
C LEU A 147 3.99 -2.62 -4.71
N GLY A 148 3.90 -3.33 -5.84
CA GLY A 148 3.40 -2.77 -7.10
C GLY A 148 1.95 -2.32 -6.99
N ALA A 149 1.11 -3.08 -6.29
CA ALA A 149 -0.25 -2.69 -6.03
C ALA A 149 -0.37 -1.42 -5.16
N TYR A 150 0.46 -1.27 -4.13
CA TYR A 150 0.53 -0.05 -3.33
C TYR A 150 0.89 1.15 -4.20
N ALA A 151 1.85 1.02 -5.11
CA ALA A 151 2.25 2.10 -6.02
C ALA A 151 1.09 2.54 -6.94
N VAL A 152 0.37 1.57 -7.53
CA VAL A 152 -0.81 1.83 -8.37
C VAL A 152 -1.94 2.48 -7.57
N ILE A 153 -2.29 1.90 -6.41
CA ILE A 153 -3.37 2.41 -5.55
C ILE A 153 -3.05 3.81 -5.05
N MET A 154 -1.83 4.07 -4.59
CA MET A 154 -1.40 5.40 -4.15
C MET A 154 -1.49 6.43 -5.29
N THR A 155 -1.06 6.06 -6.50
CA THR A 155 -1.14 6.91 -7.69
C THR A 155 -2.59 7.22 -8.06
N ALA A 156 -3.46 6.20 -8.02
CA ALA A 156 -4.88 6.37 -8.26
C ALA A 156 -5.53 7.27 -7.21
N MET A 157 -5.20 7.08 -5.92
CA MET A 157 -5.64 7.96 -4.83
C MET A 157 -5.19 9.40 -5.02
N TYR A 158 -3.94 9.64 -5.44
CA TYR A 158 -3.47 10.98 -5.78
C TYR A 158 -4.30 11.60 -6.92
N ALA A 159 -4.56 10.85 -7.99
CA ALA A 159 -5.33 11.34 -9.13
C ALA A 159 -6.78 11.68 -8.75
N VAL A 160 -7.41 10.84 -7.93
CA VAL A 160 -8.79 11.01 -7.46
C VAL A 160 -8.91 12.13 -6.42
N ALA A 161 -8.02 12.17 -5.44
CA ALA A 161 -8.08 13.14 -4.35
C ALA A 161 -7.63 14.55 -4.79
N VAL A 162 -6.68 14.65 -5.72
CA VAL A 162 -5.96 15.91 -5.99
C VAL A 162 -6.00 16.34 -7.46
N ALA A 163 -5.68 15.46 -8.41
CA ALA A 163 -5.33 15.89 -9.76
C ALA A 163 -6.50 16.48 -10.59
N ARG A 164 -7.76 16.29 -10.15
CA ARG A 164 -8.98 16.81 -10.79
C ARG A 164 -9.06 16.52 -12.30
N LYS A 165 -8.59 15.35 -12.72
CA LYS A 165 -8.64 14.88 -14.12
C LYS A 165 -9.56 13.66 -14.23
N PRO A 166 -10.87 13.84 -14.48
CA PRO A 166 -11.87 12.77 -14.39
C PRO A 166 -11.50 11.49 -15.17
N VAL A 167 -11.07 11.64 -16.42
CA VAL A 167 -10.69 10.49 -17.27
C VAL A 167 -9.49 9.74 -16.68
N LEU A 168 -8.44 10.46 -16.28
CA LEU A 168 -7.25 9.86 -15.67
C LEU A 168 -7.59 9.19 -14.33
N SER A 169 -8.42 9.82 -13.51
CA SER A 169 -8.91 9.27 -12.24
C SER A 169 -9.69 7.98 -12.45
N GLY A 170 -10.57 7.92 -13.45
CA GLY A 170 -11.31 6.70 -13.81
C GLY A 170 -10.40 5.58 -14.29
N VAL A 171 -9.46 5.85 -15.20
CA VAL A 171 -8.50 4.86 -15.70
C VAL A 171 -7.63 4.31 -14.58
N LEU A 172 -7.06 5.17 -13.72
CA LEU A 172 -6.23 4.73 -12.62
C LEU A 172 -7.04 3.98 -11.55
N ALA A 173 -8.31 4.31 -11.34
CA ALA A 173 -9.19 3.54 -10.46
C ALA A 173 -9.45 2.13 -11.01
N VAL A 174 -9.58 1.96 -12.33
CA VAL A 174 -9.66 0.62 -12.96
C VAL A 174 -8.38 -0.15 -12.70
N LEU A 175 -7.21 0.45 -12.95
CA LEU A 175 -5.92 -0.19 -12.70
C LEU A 175 -5.75 -0.60 -11.23
N ALA A 176 -6.13 0.27 -10.28
CA ALA A 176 -6.15 -0.09 -8.87
C ALA A 176 -7.07 -1.28 -8.59
N ALA A 177 -8.30 -1.27 -9.12
CA ALA A 177 -9.28 -2.32 -8.88
C ALA A 177 -8.88 -3.71 -9.41
N VAL A 178 -7.99 -3.77 -10.42
CA VAL A 178 -7.43 -5.02 -10.95
C VAL A 178 -6.01 -5.32 -10.44
N SER A 179 -5.42 -4.47 -9.60
CA SER A 179 -4.15 -4.77 -8.94
C SER A 179 -4.37 -5.61 -7.69
N ARG A 180 -5.32 -5.19 -6.84
CA ARG A 180 -5.69 -5.84 -5.57
C ARG A 180 -7.14 -5.54 -5.19
N GLU A 181 -7.69 -6.37 -4.31
CA GLU A 181 -9.07 -6.30 -3.84
C GLU A 181 -9.40 -4.92 -3.22
N PHE A 182 -8.46 -4.36 -2.46
CA PHE A 182 -8.62 -3.04 -1.84
C PHE A 182 -8.54 -1.87 -2.83
N GLY A 183 -8.07 -2.10 -4.06
CA GLY A 183 -8.07 -1.09 -5.09
C GLY A 183 -9.47 -0.62 -5.49
N LEU A 184 -10.50 -1.47 -5.31
CA LEU A 184 -11.90 -1.07 -5.46
C LEU A 184 -12.28 0.10 -4.54
N MET A 185 -11.65 0.21 -3.36
CA MET A 185 -11.93 1.29 -2.42
C MET A 185 -11.55 2.67 -2.98
N VAL A 186 -10.62 2.74 -3.94
CA VAL A 186 -10.29 3.98 -4.66
C VAL A 186 -11.48 4.49 -5.46
N ALA A 187 -12.20 3.59 -6.13
CA ALA A 187 -13.40 3.93 -6.89
C ALA A 187 -14.53 4.39 -5.96
N ILE A 188 -14.75 3.67 -4.85
CA ILE A 188 -15.77 4.05 -3.84
C ILE A 188 -15.45 5.42 -3.23
N PHE A 189 -14.20 5.64 -2.86
CA PHE A 189 -13.71 6.94 -2.39
C PHE A 189 -13.98 8.04 -3.44
N GLY A 190 -13.66 7.78 -4.71
CA GLY A 190 -13.89 8.70 -5.82
C GLY A 190 -15.37 9.03 -6.03
N ILE A 191 -16.26 8.04 -5.97
CA ILE A 191 -17.71 8.24 -6.06
C ILE A 191 -18.19 9.15 -4.94
N HIS A 192 -17.80 8.85 -3.70
CA HIS A 192 -18.20 9.64 -2.54
C HIS A 192 -17.68 11.08 -2.64
N ARG A 193 -16.38 11.26 -2.92
CA ARG A 193 -15.75 12.58 -3.03
C ARG A 193 -16.35 13.42 -4.16
N GLU A 194 -16.47 12.87 -5.36
CA GLU A 194 -17.00 13.59 -6.52
C GLU A 194 -18.47 13.96 -6.30
N THR A 195 -19.29 13.05 -5.75
CA THR A 195 -20.69 13.33 -5.40
C THR A 195 -20.79 14.45 -4.37
N ARG A 196 -19.96 14.42 -3.33
CA ARG A 196 -19.94 15.46 -2.28
C ARG A 196 -19.51 16.82 -2.81
N LEU A 197 -18.45 16.87 -3.61
CA LEU A 197 -17.85 18.13 -4.08
C LEU A 197 -18.62 18.77 -5.24
N THR A 198 -19.16 17.96 -6.16
CA THR A 198 -19.82 18.47 -7.38
C THR A 198 -21.35 18.40 -7.33
N ARG A 199 -21.91 17.61 -6.39
CA ARG A 199 -23.34 17.29 -6.32
C ARG A 199 -23.89 16.60 -7.59
N GLN A 200 -23.03 15.90 -8.34
CA GLN A 200 -23.38 15.19 -9.58
C GLN A 200 -23.12 13.68 -9.46
N PRO A 201 -24.02 12.90 -8.82
CA PRO A 201 -23.80 11.47 -8.58
C PRO A 201 -23.68 10.65 -9.88
N LEU A 202 -24.43 10.99 -10.93
CA LEU A 202 -24.37 10.30 -12.21
C LEU A 202 -23.01 10.48 -12.90
N ARG A 203 -22.41 11.67 -12.79
CA ARG A 203 -21.06 11.94 -13.31
C ARG A 203 -20.03 11.13 -12.54
N ALA A 204 -20.14 11.09 -11.20
CA ALA A 204 -19.28 10.29 -10.36
C ALA A 204 -19.35 8.80 -10.75
N LEU A 205 -20.56 8.27 -10.93
CA LEU A 205 -20.77 6.90 -11.40
C LEU A 205 -20.18 6.68 -12.79
N ALA A 206 -20.36 7.59 -13.75
CA ALA A 206 -19.80 7.44 -15.09
C ALA A 206 -18.26 7.34 -15.08
N ILE A 207 -17.59 8.05 -14.16
CA ILE A 207 -16.13 8.02 -14.03
C ILE A 207 -15.63 6.72 -13.38
N TYR A 208 -16.32 6.25 -12.34
CA TYR A 208 -15.79 5.20 -11.45
C TYR A 208 -16.49 3.83 -11.59
N ALA A 209 -17.66 3.75 -12.21
CA ALA A 209 -18.35 2.49 -12.49
C ALA A 209 -17.49 1.51 -13.31
N PRO A 210 -16.66 1.92 -14.29
CA PRO A 210 -15.76 1.00 -14.98
C PRO A 210 -14.83 0.23 -14.03
N ALA A 211 -14.35 0.85 -12.94
CA ALA A 211 -13.50 0.18 -11.96
C ALA A 211 -14.28 -0.86 -11.14
N VAL A 212 -15.53 -0.54 -10.78
CA VAL A 212 -16.44 -1.47 -10.11
C VAL A 212 -16.73 -2.66 -11.02
N ILE A 213 -17.09 -2.40 -12.28
CA ILE A 213 -17.36 -3.42 -13.29
C ILE A 213 -16.11 -4.29 -13.53
N ALA A 214 -14.92 -3.70 -13.64
CA ALA A 214 -13.68 -4.46 -13.80
C ALA A 214 -13.40 -5.37 -12.60
N SER A 215 -13.60 -4.89 -11.36
CA SER A 215 -13.40 -5.68 -10.15
C SER A 215 -14.35 -6.88 -10.07
N PHE A 216 -15.66 -6.64 -10.25
CA PHE A 216 -16.66 -7.70 -10.22
C PHE A 216 -16.58 -8.63 -11.44
N GLY A 217 -16.30 -8.08 -12.62
CA GLY A 217 -16.10 -8.82 -13.85
C GLY A 217 -14.90 -9.77 -13.76
N LEU A 218 -13.78 -9.32 -13.19
CA LEU A 218 -12.63 -10.18 -12.94
C LEU A 218 -12.96 -11.30 -11.95
N ARG A 219 -13.65 -10.99 -10.84
CA ARG A 219 -14.12 -12.01 -9.88
C ARG A 219 -15.06 -13.01 -10.52
N TYR A 220 -15.99 -12.55 -11.36
CA TYR A 220 -16.90 -13.41 -12.10
C TYR A 220 -16.19 -14.29 -13.12
N PHE A 221 -15.18 -13.76 -13.83
CA PHE A 221 -14.38 -14.53 -14.76
C PHE A 221 -13.57 -15.61 -14.04
N VAL A 222 -12.85 -15.23 -12.98
CA VAL A 222 -12.01 -16.15 -12.21
C VAL A 222 -12.85 -17.22 -11.49
N SER A 223 -14.08 -16.91 -11.08
CA SER A 223 -14.97 -17.89 -10.45
C SER A 223 -15.44 -19.01 -11.39
N ARG A 224 -15.29 -18.84 -12.70
CA ARG A 224 -15.56 -19.87 -13.70
C ARG A 224 -14.37 -20.80 -13.93
N LEU A 225 -13.20 -20.49 -13.38
CA LEU A 225 -12.00 -21.30 -13.53
C LEU A 225 -11.91 -22.38 -12.44
N PRO A 226 -11.32 -23.55 -12.72
CA PRO A 226 -11.10 -24.59 -11.72
C PRO A 226 -10.28 -24.10 -10.53
N GLY A 227 -10.59 -24.61 -9.34
CA GLY A 227 -9.86 -24.35 -8.10
C GLY A 227 -10.27 -23.08 -7.34
N PHE A 228 -11.28 -22.33 -7.81
CA PHE A 228 -11.71 -21.09 -7.17
C PHE A 228 -12.30 -21.30 -5.76
N GLY A 229 -11.63 -20.76 -4.74
CA GLY A 229 -12.16 -20.65 -3.39
C GLY A 229 -12.55 -19.20 -3.10
N VAL A 230 -13.85 -18.89 -3.08
CA VAL A 230 -14.33 -17.63 -2.50
C VAL A 230 -14.24 -17.74 -0.99
N LEU A 231 -13.81 -16.67 -0.32
CA LEU A 231 -14.12 -16.45 1.10
C LEU A 231 -15.64 -16.59 1.29
N LYS A 232 -16.07 -17.71 1.85
CA LYS A 232 -17.48 -17.97 2.10
C LYS A 232 -17.95 -17.04 3.22
N PRO A 233 -19.24 -16.64 3.22
CA PRO A 233 -19.81 -15.92 4.37
C PRO A 233 -19.60 -16.64 5.71
N SER A 234 -19.49 -17.98 5.71
CA SER A 234 -19.12 -18.78 6.88
C SER A 234 -17.74 -18.44 7.43
N ASP A 235 -16.75 -18.21 6.56
CA ASP A 235 -15.36 -17.93 6.94
C ASP A 235 -15.29 -16.60 7.72
N PHE A 236 -16.13 -15.63 7.37
CA PHE A 236 -16.27 -14.38 8.13
C PHE A 236 -16.78 -14.62 9.55
N ARG A 237 -17.78 -15.49 9.71
CA ARG A 237 -18.34 -15.83 11.02
C ARG A 237 -17.33 -16.59 11.87
N ASP A 238 -16.59 -17.51 11.26
CA ASP A 238 -15.58 -18.32 11.95
C ASP A 238 -14.40 -17.43 12.37
N ASN A 239 -14.00 -16.47 11.53
CA ASN A 239 -12.94 -15.52 11.88
C ASN A 239 -13.35 -14.52 12.97
N LEU A 240 -14.65 -14.26 13.18
CA LEU A 240 -15.08 -13.44 14.32
C LEU A 240 -14.78 -14.11 15.67
N GLN A 241 -14.62 -15.45 15.70
CA GLN A 241 -14.25 -16.17 16.92
C GLN A 241 -12.86 -15.77 17.44
N PHE A 242 -11.96 -15.29 16.58
CA PHE A 242 -10.64 -14.81 16.99
C PHE A 242 -10.70 -13.62 17.96
N TRP A 243 -11.79 -12.85 17.97
CA TRP A 243 -11.97 -11.76 18.95
C TRP A 243 -12.23 -12.26 20.37
N SER A 244 -12.39 -13.56 20.59
CA SER A 244 -12.36 -14.16 21.93
C SER A 244 -10.95 -14.49 22.44
N ASP A 245 -9.95 -14.50 21.55
CA ASP A 245 -8.55 -14.74 21.88
C ASP A 245 -7.83 -13.41 22.19
N GLN A 246 -7.31 -13.29 23.42
CA GLN A 246 -6.58 -12.11 23.86
C GLN A 246 -5.31 -11.85 23.04
N THR A 247 -4.69 -12.91 22.53
CA THR A 247 -3.48 -12.85 21.70
C THR A 247 -3.79 -12.17 20.37
N PHE A 248 -4.88 -12.57 19.71
CA PHE A 248 -5.34 -11.94 18.48
C PHE A 248 -5.66 -10.46 18.69
N ILE A 249 -6.37 -10.11 19.76
CA ILE A 249 -6.68 -8.72 20.10
C ILE A 249 -5.39 -7.90 20.26
N ALA A 250 -4.43 -8.41 21.04
CA ALA A 250 -3.16 -7.74 21.27
C ALA A 250 -2.37 -7.53 19.96
N PHE A 251 -2.28 -8.56 19.10
CA PHE A 251 -1.62 -8.45 17.80
C PHE A 251 -2.34 -7.47 16.87
N PHE A 252 -3.67 -7.46 16.85
CA PHE A 252 -4.43 -6.53 16.02
C PHE A 252 -4.15 -5.07 16.37
N PHE A 253 -4.18 -4.73 17.67
CA PHE A 253 -3.85 -3.39 18.10
C PHE A 253 -2.37 -3.06 17.91
N TYR A 254 -1.48 -4.02 18.14
CA TYR A 254 -0.06 -3.88 17.85
C TYR A 254 0.17 -3.52 16.37
N PHE A 255 -0.40 -4.27 15.43
CA PHE A 255 -0.23 -4.00 14.00
C PHE A 255 -0.94 -2.71 13.56
N CYS A 256 -2.13 -2.39 14.09
CA CYS A 256 -2.75 -1.09 13.84
C CYS A 256 -1.84 0.09 14.23
N LEU A 257 -1.07 -0.05 15.32
CA LEU A 257 -0.17 1.00 15.81
C LEU A 257 1.21 0.99 15.13
N THR A 258 1.67 -0.15 14.62
CA THR A 258 3.06 -0.34 14.18
C THR A 258 3.24 -0.69 12.70
N VAL A 259 2.16 -0.95 11.95
CA VAL A 259 2.27 -1.33 10.52
C VAL A 259 3.04 -0.31 9.67
N PHE A 260 2.97 0.98 10.04
CA PHE A 260 3.75 2.06 9.41
C PHE A 260 4.83 2.62 10.36
N GLY A 261 5.33 1.78 11.28
CA GLY A 261 6.34 2.12 12.27
C GLY A 261 5.93 3.34 13.12
N GLY A 262 6.86 4.28 13.27
CA GLY A 262 6.63 5.53 13.97
C GLY A 262 5.60 6.46 13.32
N ILE A 263 5.27 6.29 12.04
CA ILE A 263 4.27 7.14 11.36
C ILE A 263 2.89 6.92 12.01
N SER A 264 2.47 5.65 12.14
CA SER A 264 1.20 5.29 12.76
C SER A 264 1.16 5.66 14.25
N ILE A 265 2.28 5.53 14.97
CA ILE A 265 2.40 5.95 16.39
C ILE A 265 2.17 7.46 16.53
N LEU A 266 2.80 8.28 15.68
CA LEU A 266 2.63 9.74 15.72
C LEU A 266 1.19 10.17 15.45
N ILE A 267 0.53 9.52 14.49
CA ILE A 267 -0.87 9.79 14.15
C ILE A 267 -1.78 9.37 15.31
N ALA A 268 -1.56 8.18 15.88
CA ALA A 268 -2.35 7.65 16.99
C ALA A 268 -2.26 8.54 18.25
N ALA A 269 -1.12 9.19 18.48
CA ALA A 269 -0.94 10.17 19.56
C ALA A 269 -1.72 11.48 19.36
N ARG A 270 -2.41 11.65 18.22
CA ARG A 270 -3.10 12.89 17.81
C ARG A 270 -4.55 12.64 17.36
N PRO A 271 -5.40 12.03 18.22
CA PRO A 271 -6.76 11.67 17.84
C PRO A 271 -7.63 12.89 17.49
N ALA A 272 -7.46 14.01 18.19
CA ALA A 272 -8.23 15.23 17.94
C ALA A 272 -7.98 15.81 16.53
N GLN A 273 -6.73 15.72 16.03
CA GLN A 273 -6.36 16.12 14.67
C GLN A 273 -7.01 15.18 13.65
N CYS A 274 -6.92 13.87 13.88
CA CYS A 274 -7.52 12.85 13.01
C CYS A 274 -9.04 13.06 12.87
N VAL A 275 -9.74 13.27 13.99
CA VAL A 275 -11.18 13.54 13.98
C VAL A 275 -11.52 14.83 13.24
N ARG A 276 -10.74 15.91 13.44
CA ARG A 276 -10.95 17.17 12.72
C ARG A 276 -10.73 17.02 11.22
N PHE A 277 -9.73 16.25 10.80
CA PHE A 277 -9.49 15.93 9.38
C PHE A 277 -10.66 15.14 8.79
N LEU A 278 -11.08 14.07 9.45
CA LEU A 278 -12.17 13.21 8.99
C LEU A 278 -13.52 13.92 8.90
N ARG A 279 -13.77 14.90 9.77
CA ARG A 279 -14.95 15.77 9.66
C ARG A 279 -14.92 16.66 8.41
N ARG A 280 -13.73 17.03 7.93
CA ARG A 280 -13.54 17.88 6.73
C ARG A 280 -13.57 17.07 5.44
N GLU A 281 -12.97 15.87 5.47
CA GLU A 281 -12.89 14.95 4.34
C GLU A 281 -13.39 13.55 4.74
N PRO A 282 -14.71 13.37 4.93
CA PRO A 282 -15.31 12.11 5.39
C PRO A 282 -15.14 10.97 4.38
N GLU A 283 -14.87 11.26 3.12
CA GLU A 283 -14.59 10.24 2.09
C GLU A 283 -13.42 9.31 2.46
N TRP A 284 -12.46 9.77 3.25
CA TRP A 284 -11.37 8.92 3.71
C TRP A 284 -11.86 7.77 4.61
N LEU A 285 -12.98 7.93 5.33
CA LEU A 285 -13.61 6.83 6.06
C LEU A 285 -14.16 5.76 5.12
N THR A 286 -14.74 6.16 3.99
CA THR A 286 -15.23 5.18 2.99
C THR A 286 -14.11 4.40 2.33
N TYR A 287 -12.88 4.92 2.36
CA TYR A 287 -11.69 4.20 1.92
C TYR A 287 -11.13 3.26 3.00
N VAL A 288 -10.89 3.78 4.21
CA VAL A 288 -10.13 3.05 5.24
C VAL A 288 -10.99 2.07 6.06
N ALA A 289 -12.27 2.37 6.28
CA ALA A 289 -13.12 1.53 7.14
C ALA A 289 -13.28 0.10 6.60
N PRO A 290 -13.49 -0.14 5.28
CA PRO A 290 -13.49 -1.50 4.74
C PRO A 290 -12.14 -2.21 4.86
N ILE A 291 -11.02 -1.48 4.74
CA ILE A 291 -9.66 -2.06 4.88
C ILE A 291 -9.46 -2.56 6.32
N VAL A 292 -9.77 -1.71 7.32
CA VAL A 292 -9.69 -2.07 8.75
C VAL A 292 -10.68 -3.18 9.09
N GLY A 293 -11.90 -3.11 8.56
CA GLY A 293 -12.92 -4.15 8.75
C GLY A 293 -12.47 -5.51 8.20
N MET A 294 -11.87 -5.53 7.01
CA MET A 294 -11.28 -6.75 6.45
C MET A 294 -10.06 -7.25 7.23
N ALA A 295 -9.20 -6.35 7.72
CA ALA A 295 -8.11 -6.72 8.61
C ALA A 295 -8.61 -7.34 9.92
N ALA A 296 -9.70 -6.82 10.48
CA ALA A 296 -10.31 -7.32 11.72
C ALA A 296 -10.93 -8.73 11.59
N VAL A 297 -11.25 -9.16 10.36
CA VAL A 297 -11.85 -10.47 10.08
C VAL A 297 -10.95 -11.35 9.19
N GLY A 298 -9.74 -10.89 8.89
CA GLY A 298 -8.83 -11.48 7.91
C GLY A 298 -7.87 -12.53 8.45
N SER A 299 -8.15 -13.10 9.63
CA SER A 299 -7.24 -14.00 10.36
C SER A 299 -5.88 -13.34 10.65
N TYR A 300 -4.74 -14.02 10.44
CA TYR A 300 -3.39 -13.57 10.83
C TYR A 300 -2.71 -12.61 9.84
N ASP A 301 -3.30 -12.37 8.66
CA ASP A 301 -2.75 -11.51 7.59
C ASP A 301 -3.04 -10.00 7.80
N GLN A 302 -3.38 -9.61 9.03
CA GLN A 302 -3.89 -8.28 9.38
C GLN A 302 -2.95 -7.15 8.94
N TRP A 303 -1.65 -7.29 9.18
CA TRP A 303 -0.66 -6.28 8.87
C TRP A 303 -0.54 -6.03 7.36
N ARG A 304 -0.68 -7.07 6.54
CA ARG A 304 -0.67 -6.99 5.07
C ARG A 304 -1.89 -6.22 4.57
N TYR A 305 -3.06 -6.42 5.19
CA TYR A 305 -4.27 -5.68 4.81
C TYR A 305 -4.23 -4.23 5.28
N LEU A 306 -3.76 -3.98 6.51
CA LEU A 306 -3.61 -2.62 7.06
C LEU A 306 -2.64 -1.76 6.24
N ALA A 307 -1.65 -2.35 5.58
CA ALA A 307 -0.73 -1.64 4.70
C ALA A 307 -1.44 -0.93 3.53
N TYR A 308 -2.61 -1.40 3.09
CA TYR A 308 -3.41 -0.71 2.07
C TYR A 308 -4.02 0.60 2.59
N ALA A 309 -4.01 0.87 3.90
CA ALA A 309 -4.41 2.16 4.45
C ALA A 309 -3.35 3.27 4.23
N LEU A 310 -2.22 2.98 3.58
CA LEU A 310 -1.11 3.91 3.38
C LEU A 310 -1.55 5.28 2.81
N PRO A 311 -2.43 5.40 1.79
CA PRO A 311 -2.90 6.71 1.32
C PRO A 311 -3.56 7.55 2.42
N PHE A 312 -4.33 6.91 3.29
CA PHE A 312 -4.99 7.57 4.42
C PHE A 312 -3.97 8.02 5.48
N VAL A 313 -2.98 7.19 5.77
CA VAL A 313 -1.90 7.49 6.72
C VAL A 313 -1.07 8.69 6.26
N VAL A 314 -0.76 8.79 4.97
CA VAL A 314 -0.03 9.92 4.39
C VAL A 314 -0.76 11.25 4.59
N VAL A 315 -2.07 11.29 4.33
CA VAL A 315 -2.85 12.53 4.49
C VAL A 315 -3.11 12.90 5.95
N LEU A 316 -3.26 11.90 6.83
CA LEU A 316 -3.36 12.14 8.28
C LEU A 316 -2.06 12.69 8.85
N LEU A 317 -0.91 12.16 8.42
CA LEU A 317 0.38 12.71 8.82
C LEU A 317 0.51 14.18 8.38
N ALA A 318 0.15 14.49 7.14
CA ALA A 318 0.17 15.86 6.62
C ALA A 318 -0.74 16.80 7.44
N ALA A 319 -1.91 16.31 7.86
CA ALA A 319 -2.83 17.05 8.71
C ALA A 319 -2.27 17.29 10.13
N CYS A 320 -1.57 16.30 10.71
CA CYS A 320 -0.95 16.43 12.04
C CYS A 320 0.28 17.36 12.00
N ASP A 321 1.08 17.26 10.93
CA ASP A 321 2.31 18.04 10.71
C ASP A 321 2.07 19.56 10.67
N ALA A 322 0.92 19.99 10.13
CA ALA A 322 0.57 21.38 9.92
C ALA A 322 0.47 22.20 11.23
N GLU A 323 0.28 21.55 12.37
CA GLU A 323 0.10 22.23 13.67
C GLU A 323 1.39 22.37 14.48
N TRP A 324 2.48 21.75 14.03
CA TRP A 324 3.73 21.74 14.79
C TRP A 324 4.63 22.94 14.49
N THR A 325 5.26 23.45 15.54
CA THR A 325 6.46 24.27 15.42
C THR A 325 7.59 23.43 14.83
N MET A 326 8.55 24.07 14.17
CA MET A 326 9.66 23.36 13.51
C MET A 326 10.46 22.49 14.51
N ALA A 327 10.72 22.97 15.72
CA ALA A 327 11.45 22.23 16.74
C ALA A 327 10.70 20.96 17.19
N ASN A 328 9.40 21.08 17.50
CA ASN A 328 8.58 19.94 17.92
C ASN A 328 8.44 18.90 16.80
N ARG A 329 8.34 19.38 15.55
CA ARG A 329 8.28 18.54 14.36
C ARG A 329 9.53 17.67 14.21
N VAL A 330 10.73 18.28 14.28
CA VAL A 330 12.00 17.56 14.14
C VAL A 330 12.14 16.49 15.23
N TRP A 331 11.92 16.85 16.50
CA TRP A 331 12.01 15.88 17.60
C TRP A 331 11.01 14.75 17.47
N SER A 332 9.75 15.05 17.10
CA SER A 332 8.71 14.03 16.91
C SER A 332 9.10 13.04 15.80
N PHE A 333 9.62 13.54 14.67
CA PHE A 333 10.07 12.68 13.56
C PHE A 333 11.32 11.87 13.90
N LEU A 334 12.27 12.41 14.66
CA LEU A 334 13.43 11.66 15.13
C LEU A 334 13.01 10.52 16.06
N ILE A 335 12.22 10.81 17.09
CA ILE A 335 11.72 9.80 18.05
C ILE A 335 10.91 8.73 17.31
N ALA A 336 10.03 9.14 16.40
CA ALA A 336 9.26 8.19 15.61
C ALA A 336 10.13 7.33 14.69
N THR A 337 11.19 7.89 14.11
CA THR A 337 12.14 7.10 13.30
C THR A 337 12.88 6.08 14.16
N VAL A 338 13.29 6.43 15.38
CA VAL A 338 13.85 5.48 16.35
C VAL A 338 12.83 4.39 16.69
N ALA A 339 11.57 4.76 16.93
CA ALA A 339 10.50 3.79 17.17
C ALA A 339 10.30 2.84 15.97
N THR A 340 10.38 3.32 14.73
CA THR A 340 10.38 2.48 13.52
C THR A 340 11.55 1.49 13.54
N LEU A 341 12.77 1.96 13.79
CA LEU A 341 13.94 1.09 13.83
C LEU A 341 13.82 -0.02 14.89
N VAL A 342 13.30 0.31 16.08
CA VAL A 342 13.13 -0.65 17.18
C VAL A 342 12.00 -1.63 16.91
N THR A 343 10.85 -1.16 16.40
CA THR A 343 9.65 -1.99 16.21
C THR A 343 9.68 -2.80 14.92
N GLN A 344 10.27 -2.27 13.85
CA GLN A 344 10.29 -2.90 12.52
C GLN A 344 11.58 -3.68 12.24
N ARG A 345 12.66 -3.36 12.98
CA ARG A 345 13.99 -4.00 12.85
C ARG A 345 14.39 -4.24 11.39
N PRO A 346 14.46 -3.18 10.56
CA PRO A 346 14.53 -3.31 9.10
C PRO A 346 15.75 -4.06 8.58
N PHE A 347 16.85 -4.04 9.33
CA PHE A 347 18.14 -4.62 8.93
C PHE A 347 18.43 -5.98 9.60
N GLU A 348 17.53 -6.49 10.43
CA GLU A 348 17.66 -7.83 11.02
C GLU A 348 17.23 -8.88 9.98
N GLN A 349 18.03 -9.93 9.78
CA GLN A 349 17.65 -11.04 8.90
C GLN A 349 16.37 -11.72 9.39
N ILE A 350 15.48 -12.08 8.46
CA ILE A 350 14.27 -12.80 8.82
C ILE A 350 14.60 -14.28 8.96
N ALA A 351 14.50 -14.80 10.18
CA ALA A 351 14.50 -16.24 10.43
C ALA A 351 13.09 -16.79 10.18
N GLU A 352 12.97 -17.79 9.29
CA GLU A 352 11.69 -18.43 8.96
C GLU A 352 10.97 -18.97 10.20
N SER A 353 11.73 -19.51 11.16
CA SER A 353 11.24 -20.03 12.44
C SER A 353 10.67 -18.96 13.38
N THR A 354 10.91 -17.67 13.14
CA THR A 354 10.53 -16.57 14.05
C THR A 354 9.41 -15.71 13.47
N TYR A 355 9.15 -15.81 12.17
CA TYR A 355 8.16 -14.97 11.47
C TYR A 355 6.83 -15.68 11.23
N PHE A 356 6.81 -17.02 11.27
CA PHE A 356 5.63 -17.84 10.97
C PHE A 356 5.26 -18.85 12.08
N SER A 357 5.94 -18.81 13.22
CA SER A 357 5.57 -19.48 14.48
C SER A 357 4.78 -18.53 15.36
#